data_AF-A0AAV2IQ93-F1
#
_entry.id   AF-A0AAV2IQ93-F1
#
_cell.length_a   1.000
_cell.length_b   1.000
_cell.length_c   1.000
_cell.angle_alpha   90.00
_cell.angle_beta   90.00
_cell.angle_gamma   90.00
#
_symmetry.space_group_name_H-M   'P 1'
#
loop_
_entity.id
_entity.type
_entity.pdbx_description
1 polymer ?
#
loop_
_entity_poly.entity_id
_entity_poly.type
_entity_poly.pdbx_seq_one_letter_code
_entity_poly.pdbx_strand_id
1 'polypeptide(L)'
;MQKEHPGLQVEHCGLFMDKNSFLAASPDGIVICCNHCFPSVGLVEINVPFFTRRDLTVKESCENKAFFCAIENNSIGLKRSHHYFCQIQGQVGITGKIGRFCLEIKRSTRGKNLF
;
A
#
# COMPACT_ATOMS: atom_id res chain seq x y z
N MET A 1 14.77 -13.10 -6.18
CA MET A 1 15.68 -11.96 -6.42
C MET A 1 14.80 -10.76 -6.72
N GLN A 2 14.60 -9.85 -5.76
CA GLN A 2 13.89 -8.61 -6.05
C GLN A 2 14.80 -7.78 -6.95
N LYS A 3 14.34 -7.51 -8.18
CA LYS A 3 15.05 -6.60 -9.08
C LYS A 3 14.75 -5.19 -8.58
N GLU A 4 15.74 -4.55 -7.97
CA GLU A 4 15.66 -3.13 -7.61
C GLU A 4 15.44 -2.32 -8.88
N HIS A 5 14.45 -1.43 -8.86
CA HIS A 5 14.19 -0.54 -9.97
C HIS A 5 15.12 0.68 -9.84
N PRO A 6 15.95 0.99 -10.86
CA PRO A 6 16.91 2.10 -10.78
C PRO A 6 16.22 3.43 -10.46
N GLY A 7 16.72 4.12 -9.44
CA GLY A 7 16.19 5.43 -9.04
C GLY A 7 14.83 5.38 -8.33
N LEU A 8 14.37 4.20 -7.90
CA LEU A 8 13.22 4.10 -7.00
C LEU A 8 13.62 4.54 -5.59
N GLN A 9 12.93 5.53 -5.05
CA GLN A 9 13.10 6.05 -3.71
C GLN A 9 11.74 6.13 -3.01
N VAL A 10 11.73 5.92 -1.71
CA VAL A 10 10.57 6.12 -0.86
C VAL A 10 10.94 7.13 0.21
N GLU A 11 10.24 8.25 0.23
CA GLU A 11 10.45 9.33 1.19
C GLU A 11 9.31 9.34 2.21
N HIS A 12 9.67 9.56 3.48
CA HIS A 12 8.68 9.85 4.51
C HIS A 12 7.98 11.18 4.21
N CYS A 13 6.70 11.26 4.56
CA CYS A 13 5.93 12.48 4.41
C CYS A 13 5.10 12.76 5.67
N GLY A 14 4.70 14.03 5.81
CA GLY A 14 3.81 14.47 6.86
C GLY A 14 2.36 14.63 6.38
N LEU A 15 1.62 15.49 7.07
CA LEU A 15 0.24 15.79 6.74
C LEU A 15 0.14 16.72 5.52
N PHE A 16 -0.59 16.29 4.50
CA PHE A 16 -1.05 17.13 3.41
C PHE A 16 -2.42 17.69 3.76
N MET A 17 -2.60 18.99 3.64
CA MET A 17 -3.90 19.65 3.82
C MET A 17 -4.38 20.19 2.48
N ASP A 18 -5.64 19.92 2.15
CA ASP A 18 -6.29 20.63 1.06
C ASP A 18 -6.50 22.10 1.49
N LYS A 19 -6.16 23.03 0.62
CA LYS A 19 -6.26 24.48 0.91
C LYS A 19 -7.70 24.97 0.87
N ASN A 20 -8.57 24.25 0.17
CA ASN A 20 -9.95 24.67 -0.08
C ASN A 20 -10.98 23.86 0.72
N SER A 21 -10.54 22.91 1.54
CA SER A 21 -11.40 22.13 2.41
C SER A 21 -10.75 21.88 3.77
N PHE A 22 -11.51 21.35 4.72
CA PHE A 22 -10.99 20.92 6.03
C PHE A 22 -10.45 19.47 5.97
N LEU A 23 -10.05 19.00 4.79
CA LEU A 23 -9.58 17.63 4.58
C LEU A 23 -8.05 17.58 4.58
N ALA A 24 -7.53 16.50 5.15
CA ALA A 24 -6.10 16.25 5.21
C ALA A 24 -5.79 14.75 5.08
N ALA A 25 -4.60 14.44 4.61
CA ALA A 25 -4.13 13.08 4.36
C ALA A 25 -2.66 12.94 4.75
N SER A 26 -2.30 11.85 5.41
CA SER A 26 -0.92 11.49 5.71
C SER A 26 -0.68 10.08 5.17
N PRO A 27 -0.20 9.94 3.93
CA PRO A 27 0.23 8.63 3.42
C PRO A 27 1.49 8.17 4.16
N ASP A 28 1.77 6.87 4.13
CA ASP A 28 2.99 6.33 4.75
C ASP A 28 4.27 6.78 4.04
N GLY A 29 4.19 7.08 2.74
CA GLY A 29 5.30 7.68 2.02
C GLY A 29 4.96 8.17 0.61
N ILE A 30 5.93 8.90 0.04
CA ILE A 30 5.97 9.28 -1.37
C ILE A 30 6.94 8.37 -2.10
N VAL A 31 6.48 7.78 -3.19
CA VAL A 31 7.32 7.00 -4.10
C VAL A 31 7.82 7.93 -5.19
N ILE A 32 9.12 8.04 -5.34
CA ILE A 32 9.78 8.77 -6.43
C ILE A 32 10.51 7.74 -7.28
N CYS A 33 10.38 7.87 -8.59
CA CYS A 33 10.94 6.94 -9.56
C CYS A 33 11.63 7.74 -10.67
N CYS A 34 12.42 7.06 -11.48
CA CYS A 34 13.06 7.64 -12.64
C CYS A 34 12.04 8.24 -13.64
N ASN A 35 12.50 9.19 -14.46
CA ASN A 35 11.65 9.94 -15.39
C ASN A 35 11.06 9.10 -16.54
N HIS A 36 11.58 7.89 -16.76
CA HIS A 36 11.04 6.96 -17.76
C HIS A 36 9.89 6.10 -17.21
N CYS A 37 9.59 6.19 -15.91
CA CYS A 37 8.40 5.61 -15.33
C CYS A 37 7.24 6.60 -15.33
N PHE A 38 6.05 6.11 -15.66
CA PHE A 38 4.82 6.86 -15.52
C PHE A 38 3.86 6.15 -14.56
N PRO A 39 3.43 6.79 -13.46
CA PRO A 39 3.94 8.08 -12.96
C PRO A 39 5.35 7.98 -12.39
N SER A 40 6.12 9.07 -12.44
CA SER A 40 7.42 9.18 -11.77
C SER A 40 7.30 9.51 -10.28
N VAL A 41 6.13 9.98 -9.84
CA VAL A 41 5.83 10.26 -8.42
C VAL A 41 4.48 9.67 -8.06
N GLY A 42 4.41 8.98 -6.91
CA GLY A 42 3.18 8.44 -6.38
C GLY A 42 3.16 8.38 -4.86
N LEU A 43 2.09 7.80 -4.33
CA LEU A 43 1.96 7.52 -2.89
C LEU A 43 2.16 6.04 -2.61
N VAL A 44 2.60 5.73 -1.40
CA VAL A 44 2.54 4.40 -0.82
C VAL A 44 1.78 4.45 0.50
N GLU A 45 0.87 3.49 0.67
CA GLU A 45 0.23 3.13 1.93
C GLU A 45 0.62 1.70 2.24
N ILE A 46 1.10 1.45 3.46
CA ILE A 46 1.60 0.18 3.96
C ILE A 46 0.65 -0.31 5.04
N ASN A 47 -0.13 -1.35 4.70
CA ASN A 47 -1.01 -1.98 5.65
C ASN A 47 -0.48 -3.35 6.08
N VAL A 48 -0.49 -3.63 7.38
CA VAL A 48 -0.16 -4.94 7.95
C VAL A 48 -1.45 -5.59 8.49
N PRO A 49 -2.05 -6.56 7.78
CA PRO A 49 -3.28 -7.21 8.23
C PRO A 49 -3.08 -7.93 9.56
N PHE A 50 -4.05 -7.80 10.47
CA PHE A 50 -4.05 -8.59 11.70
C PHE A 50 -4.13 -10.10 11.41
N PHE A 51 -4.87 -10.50 10.37
CA PHE A 51 -5.08 -11.90 9.98
C PHE A 51 -3.84 -12.58 9.40
N THR A 52 -2.89 -11.82 8.82
CA THR A 52 -1.62 -12.37 8.29
C THR A 52 -0.56 -12.59 9.36
N ARG A 53 -0.88 -12.38 10.65
CA ARG A 53 -0.09 -12.96 11.75
C ARG A 53 -0.21 -14.49 11.81
N ARG A 54 -1.19 -15.07 11.11
CA ARG A 54 -1.30 -16.51 10.83
C ARG A 54 -0.49 -16.77 9.57
N ASP A 55 0.17 -17.93 9.45
CA ASP A 55 1.13 -18.30 8.39
C ASP A 55 0.58 -18.38 6.94
N LEU A 56 -0.43 -17.59 6.61
CA LEU A 56 -1.08 -17.50 5.31
C LEU A 56 -0.36 -16.50 4.39
N THR A 57 -0.26 -16.86 3.13
CA THR A 57 0.15 -15.99 2.03
C THR A 57 -0.92 -14.95 1.72
N VAL A 58 -0.59 -13.89 0.95
CA VAL A 58 -1.62 -12.92 0.46
C VAL A 58 -2.71 -13.66 -0.28
N LYS A 59 -2.31 -14.62 -1.12
CA LYS A 59 -3.18 -15.33 -2.04
C LYS A 59 -4.20 -16.16 -1.27
N GLU A 60 -3.76 -16.91 -0.26
CA GLU A 60 -4.64 -17.66 0.65
C GLU A 60 -5.52 -16.70 1.46
N SER A 61 -4.98 -15.55 1.89
CA SER A 61 -5.76 -14.54 2.60
C SER A 61 -6.89 -13.96 1.75
N CYS A 62 -6.73 -13.88 0.42
CA CYS A 62 -7.78 -13.41 -0.50
C CYS A 62 -9.00 -14.34 -0.57
N GLU A 63 -8.90 -15.60 -0.12
CA GLU A 63 -10.05 -16.51 -0.01
C GLU A 63 -11.00 -16.08 1.12
N ASN A 64 -10.48 -15.36 2.12
CA ASN A 64 -11.29 -14.82 3.20
C ASN A 64 -12.03 -13.57 2.73
N LYS A 65 -13.38 -13.61 2.79
CA LYS A 65 -14.23 -12.46 2.45
C LYS A 65 -13.93 -11.20 3.28
N ALA A 66 -13.48 -11.36 4.52
CA ALA A 66 -13.10 -10.27 5.42
C ALA A 66 -11.72 -9.67 5.11
N PHE A 67 -10.90 -10.31 4.27
CA PHE A 67 -9.62 -9.74 3.84
C PHE A 67 -9.85 -8.56 2.89
N PHE A 68 -9.02 -7.53 2.98
CA PHE A 68 -9.23 -6.30 2.21
C PHE A 68 -8.82 -6.43 0.74
N CYS A 69 -7.97 -7.38 0.37
CA CYS A 69 -7.66 -7.69 -1.03
C CYS A 69 -8.52 -8.84 -1.56
N ALA A 70 -8.64 -8.88 -2.89
CA ALA A 70 -9.18 -9.98 -3.66
C ALA A 70 -8.26 -10.30 -4.83
N ILE A 71 -8.43 -11.49 -5.43
CA ILE A 71 -7.81 -11.83 -6.71
C ILE A 71 -8.80 -11.44 -7.81
N GLU A 72 -8.42 -10.49 -8.64
CA GLU A 72 -9.17 -10.05 -9.81
C GLU A 72 -8.26 -10.19 -11.04
N ASN A 73 -8.70 -10.91 -12.08
CA ASN A 73 -7.93 -11.12 -13.32
C ASN A 73 -6.50 -11.63 -13.10
N ASN A 74 -6.32 -12.64 -12.23
CA ASN A 74 -5.02 -13.18 -11.82
C ASN A 74 -4.07 -12.18 -11.12
N SER A 75 -4.57 -11.01 -10.72
CA SER A 75 -3.82 -10.00 -9.98
C SER A 75 -4.45 -9.79 -8.60
N ILE A 76 -3.62 -9.49 -7.60
CA ILE A 76 -4.11 -9.14 -6.27
C ILE A 76 -4.41 -7.65 -6.25
N GLY A 77 -5.65 -7.29 -5.96
CA GLY A 77 -6.12 -5.91 -5.89
C GLY A 77 -6.85 -5.64 -4.58
N LEU A 78 -6.83 -4.38 -4.15
CA LEU A 78 -7.64 -3.91 -3.03
C LEU A 78 -9.12 -3.85 -3.43
N LYS A 79 -10.01 -4.42 -2.60
CA LYS A 79 -11.46 -4.38 -2.86
C LYS A 79 -11.95 -2.94 -2.85
N ARG A 80 -12.64 -2.53 -3.93
CA ARG A 80 -13.23 -1.18 -4.04
C ARG A 80 -14.27 -0.86 -2.97
N SER A 81 -14.90 -1.89 -2.39
CA SER A 81 -15.87 -1.77 -1.30
C SER A 81 -15.22 -1.63 0.08
N HIS A 82 -13.90 -1.79 0.21
CA HIS A 82 -13.21 -1.75 1.49
C HIS A 82 -12.80 -0.32 1.87
N HIS A 83 -12.85 0.04 3.16
CA HIS A 83 -12.55 1.40 3.64
C HIS A 83 -11.14 1.88 3.29
N TYR A 84 -10.15 0.99 3.24
CA TYR A 84 -8.80 1.33 2.75
C TYR A 84 -8.80 1.85 1.32
N PHE A 85 -9.72 1.40 0.46
CA PHE A 85 -9.83 1.94 -0.88
C PHE A 85 -10.24 3.42 -0.83
N CYS A 86 -11.25 3.74 -0.02
CA CYS A 86 -11.68 5.11 0.20
C CYS A 86 -10.57 5.99 0.80
N GLN A 87 -9.79 5.45 1.76
CA GLN A 87 -8.65 6.16 2.36
C GLN A 87 -7.62 6.56 1.30
N ILE A 88 -7.21 5.61 0.44
CA ILE A 88 -6.21 5.86 -0.62
C ILE A 88 -6.76 6.85 -1.64
N GLN A 89 -8.03 6.71 -2.04
CA GLN A 89 -8.65 7.70 -2.95
C GLN A 89 -8.68 9.10 -2.33
N GLY A 90 -8.92 9.21 -1.02
CA GLY A 90 -8.83 10.47 -0.29
C GLY A 90 -7.42 11.05 -0.31
N GLN A 91 -6.40 10.23 -0.05
CA GLN A 91 -5.00 10.65 -0.14
C GLN A 91 -4.63 11.11 -1.55
N VAL A 92 -5.07 10.39 -2.59
CA VAL A 92 -4.90 10.78 -4.00
C VAL A 92 -5.56 12.13 -4.29
N GLY A 93 -6.81 12.30 -3.87
CA GLY A 93 -7.57 13.54 -4.08
C GLY A 93 -6.93 14.75 -3.40
N ILE A 94 -6.46 14.60 -2.16
CA ILE A 94 -5.87 15.69 -1.36
C ILE A 94 -4.47 16.05 -1.86
N THR A 95 -3.66 15.05 -2.22
CA THR A 95 -2.25 15.29 -2.60
C THR A 95 -2.04 15.61 -4.08
N GLY A 96 -3.04 15.33 -4.93
CA GLY A 96 -2.94 15.43 -6.38
C GLY A 96 -1.97 14.44 -7.02
N LYS A 97 -1.53 13.41 -6.27
CA LYS A 97 -0.57 12.38 -6.73
C LYS A 97 -1.29 11.10 -7.11
N ILE A 98 -0.66 10.27 -7.94
CA ILE A 98 -1.19 8.94 -8.25
C ILE A 98 -0.89 8.00 -7.08
N GLY A 99 -1.92 7.36 -6.54
CA GLY A 99 -1.79 6.45 -5.40
C GLY A 99 -1.46 5.04 -5.85
N ARG A 100 -0.48 4.41 -5.20
CA ARG A 100 -0.26 2.97 -5.26
C ARG A 100 -0.49 2.37 -3.88
N PHE A 101 -1.17 1.24 -3.84
CA PHE A 101 -1.35 0.47 -2.62
C PHE A 101 -0.24 -0.57 -2.51
N CYS A 102 0.49 -0.58 -1.39
CA CYS A 102 1.49 -1.61 -1.12
C CYS A 102 1.06 -2.42 0.10
N LEU A 103 0.95 -3.73 -0.09
CA LEU A 103 0.71 -4.65 1.02
C LEU A 103 2.05 -5.13 1.56
N GLU A 104 2.35 -4.83 2.82
CA GLU A 104 3.45 -5.48 3.54
C GLU A 104 2.88 -6.63 4.38
N ILE A 105 3.19 -7.86 3.99
CA ILE A 105 2.96 -9.00 4.87
C ILE A 105 4.19 -9.19 5.76
N LYS A 106 4.05 -8.85 7.04
CA LYS A 106 4.97 -9.37 8.04
C LYS A 106 4.64 -10.83 8.31
N ARG A 107 5.49 -11.75 7.86
CA ARG A 107 5.49 -13.12 8.36
C ARG A 107 5.81 -13.08 9.85
N SER A 108 4.93 -13.63 10.68
CA SER A 108 5.18 -13.78 12.11
C SER A 108 6.33 -14.77 12.33
N THR A 109 7.54 -14.30 12.60
CA THR A 109 8.62 -15.12 13.18
C THR A 109 8.45 -15.22 14.69
N ARG A 110 7.24 -15.51 15.19
CA ARG A 110 7.10 -15.98 16.58
C ARG A 110 7.49 -17.45 16.62
N GLY A 111 8.75 -17.72 16.99
CA GLY A 111 9.15 -19.03 17.52
C GLY A 111 10.27 -19.78 16.82
N LYS A 112 11.15 -19.15 16.04
CA LYS A 112 12.41 -19.79 15.65
C LYS A 112 13.58 -18.88 15.97
N ASN A 113 14.16 -19.11 17.16
CA ASN A 113 15.57 -18.84 17.38
C ASN A 113 16.35 -19.56 16.27
N LEU A 114 17.08 -18.79 15.47
CA LEU A 114 18.08 -19.32 14.56
C LEU A 114 19.37 -18.57 14.89
N PHE A 115 20.25 -19.28 15.59
CA PHE A 115 21.70 -19.13 15.39
C PHE A 115 22.04 -19.47 13.94
#